data_AF-A0A6P9AVB8-F1
#
_entry.id   AF-A0A6P9AVB8-F1
#
_cell.length_a   1.000
_cell.length_b   1.000
_cell.length_c   1.000
_cell.angle_alpha   90.00
_cell.angle_beta   90.00
_cell.angle_gamma   90.00
#
_symmetry.space_group_name_H-M   'P 1'
#
loop_
_entity.id
_entity.type
_entity.pdbx_description
1 polymer ?
#
loop_
_entity_poly.entity_id
_entity_poly.type
_entity_poly.pdbx_seq_one_letter_code
_entity_poly.pdbx_strand_id
1 'polypeptide(L)'
;DGSEQAQSNLRFLSILKEPFQELATLRPKDIPEKLPHLISLVRIVWVNSPYYNSRERITALFRKMSNKIIQMCCKDISLDRLFEGYINSSRQTLHSCISCMSSWKECYQQAAYMHNKLSGKGWVLDQTSIFAQVDAFVQRCKDLLEVCDSQQHFARWEDGKQTPLPCFFGQQGPQMTRSLLEIEETFNKYLNNLRNVKGGILDVKNTTWHEDFSRFRAGVKDLEVMTQNLMTSAFETVKDVEHGVQIQDIFQHLSSREAIKRTFDKKTVDVFMLFNRELSLVNKELSKKAPFLTPYMCHYSGMAHWMRALRRRVDRPMKCLTKAHFIPHIGTGEESFQTYQLLVQAMDEIERKTFHEWTQGLDKDSLKRLDTPLLITSAEMPGMLDINFDK
;
A
#
# COMPACT_ATOMS: atom_id res chain seq x y z
N ASP A 1 -63.28 -23.36 -5.87
CA ASP A 1 -62.17 -22.72 -6.61
C ASP A 1 -61.26 -21.86 -5.74
N GLY A 2 -61.69 -20.68 -5.26
CA GLY A 2 -60.81 -19.79 -4.48
C GLY A 2 -60.25 -20.41 -3.17
N SER A 3 -61.07 -21.16 -2.44
CA SER A 3 -60.68 -21.81 -1.18
C SER A 3 -59.66 -22.94 -1.38
N GLU A 4 -59.81 -23.75 -2.43
CA GLU A 4 -58.90 -24.86 -2.75
C GLU A 4 -57.52 -24.33 -3.18
N GLN A 5 -57.50 -23.28 -4.00
CA GLN A 5 -56.27 -22.60 -4.40
C GLN A 5 -55.53 -22.02 -3.17
N ALA A 6 -56.26 -21.39 -2.25
CA ALA A 6 -55.68 -20.84 -1.03
C ALA A 6 -55.09 -21.94 -0.14
N GLN A 7 -55.80 -23.05 0.03
CA GLN A 7 -55.36 -24.18 0.88
C GLN A 7 -54.13 -24.89 0.29
N SER A 8 -54.09 -25.08 -1.04
CA SER A 8 -52.90 -25.60 -1.73
C SER A 8 -51.70 -24.66 -1.60
N ASN A 9 -51.88 -23.36 -1.86
CA ASN A 9 -50.78 -22.39 -1.71
C ASN A 9 -50.25 -22.36 -0.28
N LEU A 10 -51.13 -22.40 0.72
CA LEU A 10 -50.73 -22.43 2.13
C LEU A 10 -49.91 -23.69 2.46
N ARG A 11 -50.31 -24.85 1.95
CA ARG A 11 -49.57 -26.12 2.15
C ARG A 11 -48.18 -26.12 1.54
N PHE A 12 -48.00 -25.53 0.35
CA PHE A 12 -46.69 -25.47 -0.29
C PHE A 12 -45.81 -24.35 0.27
N LEU A 13 -46.38 -23.22 0.70
CA LEU A 13 -45.61 -22.13 1.30
C LEU A 13 -45.25 -22.39 2.77
N SER A 14 -46.01 -23.22 3.48
CA SER A 14 -45.70 -23.56 4.88
C SER A 14 -44.35 -24.27 5.03
N ILE A 15 -43.90 -25.04 4.03
CA ILE A 15 -42.59 -25.70 4.04
C ILE A 15 -41.42 -24.69 4.08
N LEU A 16 -41.66 -23.44 3.67
CA LEU A 16 -40.67 -22.37 3.67
C LEU A 16 -40.65 -21.60 4.99
N LYS A 17 -41.69 -21.73 5.82
CA LYS A 17 -41.88 -20.85 6.99
C LYS A 17 -40.74 -20.99 8.00
N GLU A 18 -40.47 -22.19 8.47
CA GLU A 18 -39.44 -22.45 9.49
C GLU A 18 -38.02 -22.14 8.96
N PRO A 19 -37.60 -22.62 7.76
CA PRO A 19 -36.27 -22.33 7.24
C PRO A 19 -36.00 -20.84 7.00
N PHE A 20 -37.01 -20.07 6.57
CA PHE A 20 -36.86 -18.61 6.40
C PHE A 20 -36.91 -17.86 7.74
N GLN A 21 -37.58 -18.40 8.76
CA GLN A 21 -37.52 -17.87 10.12
C GLN A 21 -36.14 -18.11 10.74
N GLU A 22 -35.57 -19.31 10.56
CA GLU A 22 -34.18 -19.61 10.95
C GLU A 22 -33.20 -18.68 10.23
N LEU A 23 -33.35 -18.50 8.91
CA LEU A 23 -32.51 -17.56 8.15
C LEU A 23 -32.51 -16.17 8.79
N ALA A 24 -33.67 -15.69 9.26
CA ALA A 24 -33.81 -14.34 9.80
C ALA A 24 -33.05 -14.08 11.11
N THR A 25 -32.54 -15.11 11.79
CA THR A 25 -31.77 -15.00 13.05
C THR A 25 -30.26 -15.14 12.85
N LEU A 26 -29.81 -15.52 11.64
CA LEU A 26 -28.40 -15.74 11.34
C LEU A 26 -27.62 -14.44 11.15
N ARG A 27 -26.29 -14.54 11.21
CA ARG A 27 -25.39 -13.47 10.76
C ARG A 27 -25.03 -13.66 9.28
N PRO A 28 -24.66 -12.59 8.55
CA PRO A 28 -24.33 -12.69 7.12
C PRO A 28 -23.34 -13.80 6.76
N LYS A 29 -22.34 -14.05 7.61
CA LYS A 29 -21.34 -15.11 7.41
C LYS A 29 -21.90 -16.54 7.45
N ASP A 30 -23.00 -16.77 8.17
CA ASP A 30 -23.58 -18.09 8.39
C ASP A 30 -24.72 -18.38 7.38
N ILE A 31 -25.15 -17.36 6.62
CA ILE A 31 -26.20 -17.47 5.59
C ILE A 31 -25.82 -18.44 4.46
N PRO A 32 -24.60 -18.38 3.85
CA PRO A 32 -24.25 -19.19 2.69
C PRO A 32 -24.51 -20.70 2.84
N GLU A 33 -24.28 -21.27 4.02
CA GLU A 33 -24.48 -22.70 4.29
C GLU A 33 -25.96 -23.14 4.17
N LYS A 34 -26.90 -22.22 4.39
CA LYS A 34 -28.35 -22.50 4.36
C LYS A 34 -28.98 -22.23 2.99
N LEU A 35 -28.30 -21.49 2.12
CA LEU A 35 -28.84 -21.08 0.81
C LEU A 35 -29.20 -22.26 -0.10
N PRO A 36 -28.38 -23.32 -0.25
CA PRO A 36 -28.72 -24.46 -1.10
C PRO A 36 -30.03 -25.14 -0.67
N HIS A 37 -30.24 -25.28 0.64
CA HIS A 37 -31.46 -25.87 1.20
C HIS A 37 -32.69 -24.99 0.88
N LEU A 38 -32.61 -23.69 1.14
CA LEU A 38 -33.69 -22.74 0.86
C LEU A 38 -34.07 -22.71 -0.62
N ILE A 39 -33.08 -22.68 -1.52
CA ILE A 39 -33.33 -22.70 -2.96
C ILE A 39 -33.98 -24.03 -3.38
N SER A 40 -33.55 -25.15 -2.80
CA SER A 40 -34.15 -26.47 -3.05
C SER A 40 -35.63 -26.51 -2.65
N LEU A 41 -36.00 -25.93 -1.50
CA LEU A 41 -37.40 -25.86 -1.09
C LEU A 41 -38.24 -25.01 -2.03
N VAL A 42 -37.72 -23.84 -2.47
CA VAL A 42 -38.41 -23.02 -3.48
C VAL A 42 -38.54 -23.77 -4.81
N ARG A 43 -37.54 -24.56 -5.19
CA ARG A 43 -37.60 -25.45 -6.36
C ARG A 43 -38.69 -26.52 -6.21
N ILE A 44 -38.89 -27.09 -5.02
CA ILE A 44 -39.98 -28.05 -4.78
C ILE A 44 -41.33 -27.38 -5.01
N VAL A 45 -41.52 -26.15 -4.53
CA VAL A 45 -42.74 -25.36 -4.79
C VAL A 45 -42.93 -25.11 -6.28
N TRP A 46 -41.86 -24.73 -7.00
CA TRP A 46 -41.90 -24.50 -8.45
C TRP A 46 -42.33 -25.73 -9.26
N VAL A 47 -41.83 -26.91 -8.90
CA VAL A 47 -42.12 -28.16 -9.64
C VAL A 47 -43.49 -28.71 -9.29
N ASN A 48 -43.86 -28.72 -8.01
CA ASN A 48 -44.97 -29.52 -7.51
C ASN A 48 -46.23 -28.71 -7.19
N SER A 49 -46.14 -27.39 -7.00
CA SER A 49 -47.32 -26.60 -6.66
C SER A 49 -48.24 -26.46 -7.88
N PRO A 50 -49.54 -26.81 -7.78
CA PRO A 50 -50.47 -26.65 -8.89
C PRO A 50 -50.86 -25.19 -9.12
N TYR A 51 -50.84 -24.35 -8.07
CA TYR A 51 -51.30 -22.97 -8.14
C TYR A 51 -50.21 -21.92 -7.81
N TYR A 52 -49.08 -22.27 -7.17
CA TYR A 52 -47.99 -21.33 -6.83
C TYR A 52 -46.72 -21.55 -7.67
N ASN A 53 -46.87 -21.91 -8.94
CA ASN A 53 -45.75 -22.28 -9.81
C ASN A 53 -45.60 -21.37 -11.04
N SER A 54 -46.08 -20.13 -10.96
CA SER A 54 -45.91 -19.12 -12.01
C SER A 54 -44.58 -18.39 -11.86
N ARG A 55 -44.03 -17.94 -13.00
CA ARG A 55 -42.74 -17.23 -13.06
C ARG A 55 -42.75 -16.03 -12.12
N GLU A 56 -43.83 -15.26 -12.14
CA GLU A 56 -43.99 -14.01 -11.37
C GLU A 56 -43.97 -14.29 -9.87
N ARG A 57 -44.66 -15.34 -9.42
CA ARG A 57 -44.76 -15.70 -7.99
C ARG A 57 -43.43 -16.18 -7.42
N ILE A 58 -42.70 -17.02 -8.16
CA ILE A 58 -41.39 -17.52 -7.71
C ILE A 58 -40.31 -16.43 -7.83
N THR A 59 -40.30 -15.65 -8.91
CA THR A 59 -39.42 -14.46 -9.01
C THR A 59 -39.68 -13.50 -7.85
N ALA A 60 -40.94 -13.22 -7.51
CA ALA A 60 -41.28 -12.36 -6.38
C ALA A 60 -40.83 -12.94 -5.02
N LEU A 61 -40.86 -14.26 -4.86
CA LEU A 61 -40.37 -14.95 -3.66
C LEU A 61 -38.84 -14.81 -3.51
N PHE A 62 -38.09 -15.05 -4.58
CA PHE A 62 -36.63 -14.82 -4.57
C PHE A 62 -36.27 -13.36 -4.34
N ARG A 63 -37.04 -12.41 -4.90
CA ARG A 63 -36.85 -11.00 -4.59
C ARG A 63 -37.08 -10.69 -3.11
N LYS A 64 -38.10 -11.28 -2.48
CA LYS A 64 -38.33 -11.14 -1.03
C LYS A 64 -37.18 -11.75 -0.22
N MET A 65 -36.62 -12.87 -0.67
CA MET A 65 -35.43 -13.49 -0.07
C MET A 65 -34.21 -12.58 -0.17
N SER A 66 -33.87 -12.08 -1.36
CA SER A 66 -32.79 -11.10 -1.57
C SER A 66 -32.94 -9.90 -0.63
N ASN A 67 -34.15 -9.32 -0.53
CA ASN A 67 -34.41 -8.17 0.33
C ASN A 67 -34.20 -8.49 1.81
N LYS A 68 -34.55 -9.70 2.24
CA LYS A 68 -34.35 -10.13 3.62
C LYS A 68 -32.87 -10.28 3.95
N ILE A 69 -32.08 -10.88 3.04
CA ILE A 69 -30.62 -11.00 3.21
C ILE A 69 -29.97 -9.61 3.25
N ILE A 70 -30.36 -8.69 2.34
CA ILE A 70 -29.89 -7.29 2.36
C ILE A 70 -30.20 -6.63 3.71
N GLN A 71 -31.42 -6.77 4.22
CA GLN A 71 -31.79 -6.21 5.53
C GLN A 71 -30.93 -6.76 6.67
N MET A 72 -30.51 -8.02 6.61
CA MET A 72 -29.63 -8.61 7.61
C MET A 72 -28.21 -8.04 7.51
N CYS A 73 -27.67 -7.92 6.30
CA CYS A 73 -26.38 -7.27 6.08
C CYS A 73 -26.40 -5.80 6.55
N CYS A 74 -27.47 -5.04 6.24
CA CYS A 74 -27.61 -3.66 6.70
C CYS A 74 -27.64 -3.51 8.22
N LYS A 75 -28.14 -4.52 8.96
CA LYS A 75 -28.12 -4.50 10.42
C LYS A 75 -26.73 -4.75 11.01
N ASP A 76 -25.90 -5.50 10.30
CA ASP A 76 -24.53 -5.82 10.71
C ASP A 76 -23.57 -4.65 10.43
N ILE A 77 -23.86 -3.86 9.39
CA ILE A 77 -23.08 -2.67 9.02
C ILE A 77 -23.41 -1.49 9.94
N SER A 78 -22.40 -1.01 10.69
CA SER A 78 -22.50 0.22 11.48
C SER A 78 -21.89 1.41 10.74
N LEU A 79 -22.73 2.30 10.21
CA LEU A 79 -22.28 3.52 9.54
C LEU A 79 -21.63 4.51 10.52
N ASP A 80 -22.14 4.61 11.76
CA ASP A 80 -21.56 5.54 12.74
C ASP A 80 -20.12 5.14 13.08
N ARG A 81 -19.85 3.83 13.32
CA ARG A 81 -18.49 3.33 13.51
C ARG A 81 -17.59 3.59 12.30
N LEU A 82 -18.12 3.41 11.08
CA LEU A 82 -17.37 3.68 9.86
C LEU A 82 -16.93 5.15 9.78
N PHE A 83 -17.83 6.09 10.09
CA PHE A 83 -17.53 7.53 10.08
C PHE A 83 -16.73 8.02 11.30
N GLU A 84 -16.62 7.20 12.35
CA GLU A 84 -15.78 7.44 13.53
C GLU A 84 -14.38 6.83 13.39
N GLY A 85 -14.00 6.37 12.20
CA GLY A 85 -12.66 5.87 11.90
C GLY A 85 -12.41 4.41 12.27
N TYR A 86 -13.44 3.61 12.60
CA TYR A 86 -13.30 2.17 12.86
C TYR A 86 -13.13 1.34 11.57
N ILE A 87 -12.08 1.63 10.83
CA ILE A 87 -11.93 1.22 9.43
C ILE A 87 -11.75 -0.28 9.25
N ASN A 88 -10.86 -0.96 9.99
CA ASN A 88 -10.57 -2.37 9.72
C ASN A 88 -11.77 -3.25 10.08
N SER A 89 -12.38 -2.99 11.23
CA SER A 89 -13.63 -3.67 11.61
C SER A 89 -14.75 -3.42 10.61
N SER A 90 -14.92 -2.19 10.12
CA SER A 90 -15.93 -1.86 9.10
C SER A 90 -15.63 -2.55 7.76
N ARG A 91 -14.37 -2.60 7.31
CA ARG A 91 -13.96 -3.34 6.10
C ARG A 91 -14.29 -4.82 6.22
N GLN A 92 -14.00 -5.45 7.35
CA GLN A 92 -14.27 -6.87 7.56
C GLN A 92 -15.78 -7.17 7.46
N THR A 93 -16.62 -6.34 8.09
CA THR A 93 -18.08 -6.46 7.98
C THR A 93 -18.56 -6.26 6.54
N LEU A 94 -18.08 -5.23 5.84
CA LEU A 94 -18.44 -4.96 4.44
C LEU A 94 -18.03 -6.10 3.51
N HIS A 95 -16.81 -6.64 3.64
CA HIS A 95 -16.36 -7.81 2.88
C HIS A 95 -17.21 -9.05 3.17
N SER A 96 -17.58 -9.28 4.44
CA SER A 96 -18.45 -10.39 4.81
C SER A 96 -19.83 -10.27 4.17
N CYS A 97 -20.40 -9.06 4.14
CA CYS A 97 -21.67 -8.79 3.47
C CYS A 97 -21.57 -8.99 1.95
N ILE A 98 -20.51 -8.49 1.31
CA ILE A 98 -20.28 -8.68 -0.14
C ILE A 98 -20.15 -10.19 -0.44
N SER A 99 -19.36 -10.92 0.34
CA SER A 99 -19.17 -12.36 0.17
C SER A 99 -20.50 -13.11 0.32
N CYS A 100 -21.30 -12.80 1.34
CA CYS A 100 -22.64 -13.39 1.52
C CYS A 100 -23.53 -13.18 0.29
N MET A 101 -23.56 -11.96 -0.26
CA MET A 101 -24.39 -11.64 -1.44
C MET A 101 -23.88 -12.31 -2.72
N SER A 102 -22.56 -12.43 -2.89
CA SER A 102 -21.95 -13.17 -3.99
C SER A 102 -22.29 -14.66 -3.91
N SER A 103 -22.13 -15.28 -2.74
CA SER A 103 -22.51 -16.68 -2.51
C SER A 103 -24.00 -16.92 -2.77
N TRP A 104 -24.87 -15.97 -2.40
CA TRP A 104 -26.29 -16.04 -2.76
C TRP A 104 -26.51 -16.13 -4.27
N LYS A 105 -25.87 -15.25 -5.04
CA LYS A 105 -25.98 -15.22 -6.50
C LYS A 105 -25.44 -16.51 -7.11
N GLU A 106 -24.28 -16.99 -6.65
CA GLU A 106 -23.65 -18.23 -7.12
C GLU A 106 -24.52 -19.47 -6.83
N CYS A 107 -25.00 -19.64 -5.59
CA CYS A 107 -25.86 -20.76 -5.23
C CYS A 107 -27.14 -20.79 -6.06
N TYR A 108 -27.77 -19.63 -6.30
CA TYR A 108 -28.94 -19.55 -7.18
C TYR A 108 -28.60 -19.94 -8.62
N GLN A 109 -27.52 -19.41 -9.18
CA GLN A 109 -27.10 -19.70 -10.56
C GLN A 109 -26.79 -21.19 -10.75
N GLN A 110 -26.10 -21.80 -9.79
CA GLN A 110 -25.82 -23.23 -9.79
C GLN A 110 -27.11 -24.05 -9.72
N ALA A 111 -28.04 -23.69 -8.83
CA ALA A 111 -29.33 -24.37 -8.72
C ALA A 111 -30.18 -24.25 -10.00
N ALA A 112 -30.20 -23.06 -10.62
CA ALA A 112 -30.89 -22.81 -11.88
C ALA A 112 -30.28 -23.62 -13.03
N TYR A 113 -28.95 -23.66 -13.13
CA TYR A 113 -28.22 -24.48 -14.11
C TYR A 113 -28.55 -25.97 -13.96
N MET A 114 -28.45 -26.50 -12.75
CA MET A 114 -28.75 -27.90 -12.47
C MET A 114 -30.21 -28.26 -12.74
N HIS A 115 -31.15 -27.35 -12.43
CA HIS A 115 -32.56 -27.54 -12.73
C HIS A 115 -32.82 -27.68 -14.22
N ASN A 116 -32.27 -26.77 -15.03
CA ASN A 116 -32.44 -26.79 -16.48
C ASN A 116 -31.81 -28.04 -17.13
N LYS A 117 -30.75 -28.58 -16.53
CA LYS A 117 -30.08 -29.79 -17.03
C LYS A 117 -30.83 -31.08 -16.69
N LEU A 118 -31.48 -31.14 -15.52
CA LEU A 118 -32.01 -32.40 -14.95
C LEU A 118 -33.54 -32.45 -14.85
N SER A 119 -34.26 -31.38 -15.17
CA SER A 119 -35.72 -31.32 -15.03
C SER A 119 -36.41 -31.07 -16.37
N GLY A 120 -37.58 -31.69 -16.56
CA GLY A 120 -38.43 -31.45 -17.73
C GLY A 120 -39.15 -30.09 -17.71
N LYS A 121 -39.20 -29.40 -16.56
CA LYS A 121 -39.75 -28.05 -16.42
C LYS A 121 -38.59 -27.04 -16.47
N GLY A 122 -38.68 -26.04 -17.34
CA GLY A 122 -37.66 -24.99 -17.43
C GLY A 122 -37.62 -24.06 -16.22
N TRP A 123 -36.43 -23.62 -15.80
CA TRP A 123 -36.22 -22.59 -14.78
C TRP A 123 -36.11 -21.21 -15.44
N VAL A 124 -37.23 -20.68 -15.91
CA VAL A 124 -37.30 -19.43 -16.68
C VAL A 124 -37.75 -18.27 -15.79
N LEU A 125 -36.95 -17.94 -14.79
CA LEU A 125 -37.20 -16.82 -13.88
C LEU A 125 -36.52 -15.55 -14.36
N ASP A 126 -37.12 -14.39 -14.04
CA ASP A 126 -36.48 -13.10 -14.31
C ASP A 126 -35.35 -12.84 -13.31
N GLN A 127 -34.12 -13.18 -13.70
CA GLN A 127 -32.93 -13.01 -12.86
C GLN A 127 -32.61 -11.53 -12.62
N THR A 128 -32.89 -10.66 -13.59
CA THR A 128 -32.63 -9.22 -13.48
C THR A 128 -33.41 -8.62 -12.31
N SER A 129 -34.69 -8.95 -12.16
CA SER A 129 -35.47 -8.45 -11.02
C SER A 129 -35.10 -9.07 -9.67
N ILE A 130 -34.50 -10.28 -9.66
CA ILE A 130 -34.01 -10.92 -8.42
C ILE A 130 -32.72 -10.26 -7.94
N PHE A 131 -31.82 -9.92 -8.88
CA PHE A 131 -30.45 -9.48 -8.56
C PHE A 131 -30.22 -7.98 -8.66
N ALA A 132 -31.08 -7.19 -9.30
CA ALA A 132 -30.87 -5.74 -9.40
C ALA A 132 -30.62 -5.06 -8.03
N GLN A 133 -31.38 -5.42 -7.00
CA GLN A 133 -31.19 -4.88 -5.64
C GLN A 133 -29.97 -5.47 -4.93
N VAL A 134 -29.60 -6.71 -5.26
CA VAL A 134 -28.40 -7.39 -4.75
C VAL A 134 -27.15 -6.70 -5.28
N ASP A 135 -27.08 -6.49 -6.59
CA ASP A 135 -25.97 -5.86 -7.27
C ASP A 135 -25.83 -4.38 -6.84
N ALA A 136 -26.96 -3.67 -6.69
CA ALA A 136 -26.96 -2.31 -6.14
C ALA A 136 -26.42 -2.26 -4.70
N PHE A 137 -26.84 -3.18 -3.82
CA PHE A 137 -26.34 -3.25 -2.44
C PHE A 137 -24.84 -3.57 -2.38
N VAL A 138 -24.37 -4.53 -3.19
CA VAL A 138 -22.95 -4.86 -3.31
C VAL A 138 -22.16 -3.64 -3.76
N GLN A 139 -22.69 -2.84 -4.69
CA GLN A 139 -22.05 -1.60 -5.10
C GLN A 139 -21.97 -0.58 -3.94
N ARG A 140 -23.04 -0.41 -3.14
CA ARG A 140 -23.00 0.45 -1.94
C ARG A 140 -21.92 0.01 -0.94
N CYS A 141 -21.76 -1.30 -0.76
CA CYS A 141 -20.71 -1.82 0.12
C CYS A 141 -19.31 -1.51 -0.43
N LYS A 142 -19.10 -1.63 -1.74
CA LYS A 142 -17.83 -1.25 -2.40
C LYS A 142 -17.55 0.25 -2.29
N ASP A 143 -18.57 1.09 -2.48
CA ASP A 143 -18.45 2.53 -2.31
C ASP A 143 -18.03 2.88 -0.86
N LEU A 144 -18.59 2.19 0.14
CA LEU A 144 -18.17 2.33 1.55
C LEU A 144 -16.76 1.82 1.84
N LEU A 145 -16.29 0.77 1.15
CA LEU A 145 -14.89 0.34 1.24
C LEU A 145 -13.94 1.43 0.71
N GLU A 146 -14.31 2.12 -0.37
CA GLU A 146 -13.53 3.26 -0.89
C GLU A 146 -13.51 4.44 0.11
N VAL A 147 -14.60 4.67 0.85
CA VAL A 147 -14.61 5.65 1.96
C VAL A 147 -13.63 5.24 3.06
N CYS A 148 -13.66 3.98 3.49
CA CYS A 148 -12.70 3.41 4.45
C CYS A 148 -11.24 3.62 4.00
N ASP A 149 -10.93 3.32 2.74
CA ASP A 149 -9.60 3.52 2.17
C ASP A 149 -9.22 5.00 2.15
N SER A 150 -10.16 5.88 1.80
CA SER A 150 -9.92 7.32 1.80
C SER A 150 -9.69 7.89 3.20
N GLN A 151 -10.37 7.38 4.23
CA GLN A 151 -10.14 7.78 5.62
C GLN A 151 -8.75 7.36 6.11
N GLN A 152 -8.28 6.15 5.76
CA GLN A 152 -6.94 5.71 6.11
C GLN A 152 -5.88 6.58 5.42
N HIS A 153 -6.06 6.88 4.13
CA HIS A 153 -5.12 7.67 3.34
C HIS A 153 -5.06 9.16 3.74
N PHE A 154 -6.20 9.84 3.88
CA PHE A 154 -6.21 11.30 4.02
C PHE A 154 -6.49 11.80 5.44
N ALA A 155 -6.97 10.94 6.34
CA ALA A 155 -7.23 11.30 7.74
C ALA A 155 -6.52 10.39 8.75
N ARG A 156 -5.67 9.47 8.28
CA ARG A 156 -4.78 8.64 9.11
C ARG A 156 -5.51 7.84 10.18
N TRP A 157 -6.76 7.49 9.94
CA TRP A 157 -7.55 6.71 10.87
C TRP A 157 -7.15 5.23 10.80
N GLU A 158 -7.00 4.63 11.98
CA GLU A 158 -6.83 3.20 12.21
C GLU A 158 -7.65 2.78 13.43
N ASP A 159 -8.75 2.07 13.20
CA ASP A 159 -9.67 1.53 14.23
C ASP A 159 -10.04 2.52 15.36
N GLY A 160 -10.44 3.74 14.97
CA GLY A 160 -10.90 4.78 15.89
C GLY A 160 -9.77 5.59 16.53
N LYS A 161 -8.53 5.44 16.07
CA LYS A 161 -7.38 6.27 16.46
C LYS A 161 -6.75 6.90 15.24
N GLN A 162 -6.32 8.16 15.35
CA GLN A 162 -5.52 8.79 14.31
C GLN A 162 -4.05 8.50 14.56
N THR A 163 -3.35 8.03 13.52
CA THR A 163 -1.89 7.86 13.57
C THR A 163 -1.19 9.22 13.62
N PRO A 164 -0.03 9.31 14.30
CA PRO A 164 0.68 10.57 14.46
C PRO A 164 1.04 11.17 13.09
N LEU A 165 1.09 12.50 13.04
CA LEU A 165 1.55 13.21 11.85
C LEU A 165 3.00 12.81 11.52
N PRO A 166 3.33 12.62 10.24
CA PRO A 166 4.71 12.39 9.85
C PRO A 166 5.56 13.63 10.18
N CYS A 167 6.79 13.39 10.58
CA CYS A 167 7.75 14.44 10.89
C CYS A 167 8.53 14.81 9.64
N PHE A 168 8.36 16.05 9.16
CA PHE A 168 9.20 16.62 8.12
C PHE A 168 10.36 17.37 8.75
N PHE A 169 11.59 16.99 8.39
CA PHE A 169 12.80 17.64 8.89
C PHE A 169 13.17 18.86 8.06
N GLY A 170 13.82 19.85 8.68
CA GLY A 170 14.34 21.04 8.02
C GLY A 170 13.39 22.25 8.06
N GLN A 171 13.83 23.36 7.43
CA GLN A 171 13.17 24.67 7.52
C GLN A 171 11.75 24.68 6.93
N GLN A 172 11.50 23.86 5.91
CA GLN A 172 10.18 23.72 5.27
C GLN A 172 9.26 22.73 5.99
N GLY A 173 9.76 21.97 6.96
CA GLY A 173 8.98 20.95 7.66
C GLY A 173 7.67 21.46 8.25
N PRO A 174 7.64 22.58 8.99
CA PRO A 174 6.40 23.16 9.51
C PRO A 174 5.39 23.53 8.43
N GLN A 175 5.84 24.01 7.27
CA GLN A 175 4.95 24.32 6.16
C GLN A 175 4.33 23.05 5.57
N MET A 176 5.13 21.99 5.40
CA MET A 176 4.64 20.71 4.89
C MET A 176 3.64 20.04 5.83
N THR A 177 3.89 20.09 7.15
CA THR A 177 2.93 19.61 8.15
C THR A 177 1.61 20.39 8.09
N ARG A 178 1.66 21.71 7.88
CA ARG A 178 0.44 22.51 7.69
C ARG A 178 -0.33 22.08 6.43
N SER A 179 0.35 21.86 5.31
CA SER A 179 -0.31 21.37 4.09
C SER A 179 -0.94 19.98 4.26
N LEU A 180 -0.33 19.07 5.04
CA LEU A 180 -0.98 17.79 5.39
C LEU A 180 -2.26 18.00 6.22
N LEU A 181 -2.21 18.91 7.21
CA LEU A 181 -3.38 19.24 8.03
C LEU A 181 -4.50 19.87 7.19
N GLU A 182 -4.17 20.71 6.21
CA GLU A 182 -5.14 21.28 5.27
C GLU A 182 -5.81 20.20 4.40
N ILE A 183 -5.05 19.22 3.92
CA ILE A 183 -5.57 18.05 3.18
C ILE A 183 -6.54 17.26 4.07
N GLU A 184 -6.16 16.99 5.31
CA GLU A 184 -7.00 16.28 6.28
C GLU A 184 -8.28 17.04 6.62
N GLU A 185 -8.18 18.36 6.87
CA GLU A 185 -9.36 19.19 7.16
C GLU A 185 -10.33 19.21 5.98
N THR A 186 -9.80 19.30 4.76
CA THR A 186 -10.59 19.27 3.52
C THR A 186 -11.26 17.91 3.34
N PHE A 187 -10.54 16.81 3.62
CA PHE A 187 -11.12 15.48 3.62
C PHE A 187 -12.25 15.33 4.65
N ASN A 188 -12.05 15.82 5.87
CA ASN A 188 -13.08 15.77 6.92
C ASN A 188 -14.35 16.53 6.53
N LYS A 189 -14.24 17.63 5.76
CA LYS A 189 -15.41 18.33 5.19
C LYS A 189 -16.18 17.43 4.22
N TYR A 190 -15.49 16.75 3.30
CA TYR A 190 -16.13 15.81 2.37
C TYR A 190 -16.75 14.60 3.09
N LEU A 191 -16.07 14.06 4.10
CA LEU A 191 -16.57 12.95 4.91
C LEU A 191 -17.83 13.35 5.69
N ASN A 192 -17.85 14.54 6.29
CA ASN A 192 -19.02 15.06 7.01
C ASN A 192 -20.23 15.27 6.09
N ASN A 193 -20.02 15.75 4.86
CA ASN A 193 -21.09 15.84 3.87
C ASN A 193 -21.71 14.48 3.56
N LEU A 194 -20.87 13.44 3.44
CA LEU A 194 -21.33 12.06 3.24
C LEU A 194 -22.06 11.51 4.48
N ARG A 195 -21.59 11.86 5.68
CA ARG A 195 -22.24 11.50 6.95
C ARG A 195 -23.64 12.12 7.08
N ASN A 196 -23.85 13.32 6.57
CA ASN A 196 -25.16 13.98 6.60
C ASN A 196 -26.22 13.24 5.78
N VAL A 197 -25.81 12.48 4.75
CA VAL A 197 -26.71 11.64 3.95
C VAL A 197 -26.75 10.18 4.42
N LYS A 198 -26.26 9.87 5.64
CA LYS A 198 -26.12 8.49 6.15
C LYS A 198 -27.39 7.64 6.06
N GLY A 199 -28.57 8.25 6.22
CA GLY A 199 -29.85 7.56 6.18
C GLY A 199 -30.18 6.93 4.82
N GLY A 200 -29.58 7.42 3.73
CA GLY A 200 -29.84 6.95 2.37
C GLY A 200 -28.74 6.08 1.77
N ILE A 201 -27.65 5.78 2.50
CA ILE A 201 -26.46 5.10 1.96
C ILE A 201 -26.76 3.65 1.60
N LEU A 202 -27.31 2.91 2.56
CA LEU A 202 -27.62 1.47 2.42
C LEU A 202 -29.01 1.23 1.82
N ASP A 203 -29.80 2.29 1.58
CA ASP A 203 -31.06 2.16 0.86
C ASP A 203 -30.80 2.06 -0.65
N VAL A 204 -30.91 0.84 -1.18
CA VAL A 204 -30.75 0.55 -2.61
C VAL A 204 -31.81 1.21 -3.50
N LYS A 205 -32.92 1.70 -2.92
CA LYS A 205 -33.94 2.45 -3.66
C LYS A 205 -33.61 3.93 -3.76
N ASN A 206 -32.69 4.42 -2.93
CA ASN A 206 -32.28 5.81 -2.99
C ASN A 206 -31.42 6.06 -4.23
N THR A 207 -31.96 6.80 -5.19
CA THR A 207 -31.28 7.13 -6.46
C THR A 207 -30.26 8.26 -6.31
N THR A 208 -30.32 9.07 -5.25
CA THR A 208 -29.44 10.25 -5.09
C THR A 208 -28.02 9.90 -4.68
N TRP A 209 -27.82 8.75 -4.03
CA TRP A 209 -26.50 8.33 -3.55
C TRP A 209 -25.42 8.34 -4.62
N HIS A 210 -25.76 7.96 -5.86
CA HIS A 210 -24.77 7.97 -6.94
C HIS A 210 -24.20 9.37 -7.18
N GLU A 211 -25.02 10.41 -7.03
CA GLU A 211 -24.59 11.80 -7.13
C GLU A 211 -23.77 12.22 -5.90
N ASP A 212 -24.25 11.91 -4.70
CA ASP A 212 -23.56 12.24 -3.44
C ASP A 212 -22.17 11.58 -3.36
N PHE A 213 -22.08 10.31 -3.74
CA PHE A 213 -20.82 9.57 -3.80
C PHE A 213 -19.92 10.03 -4.95
N SER A 214 -20.49 10.45 -6.09
CA SER A 214 -19.72 11.07 -7.18
C SER A 214 -19.06 12.38 -6.72
N ARG A 215 -19.77 13.22 -5.96
CA ARG A 215 -19.20 14.44 -5.35
C ARG A 215 -18.07 14.12 -4.37
N PHE A 216 -18.26 13.10 -3.53
CA PHE A 216 -17.20 12.62 -2.63
C PHE A 216 -15.96 12.18 -3.42
N ARG A 217 -16.12 11.36 -4.47
CA ARG A 217 -15.01 10.92 -5.33
C ARG A 217 -14.32 12.06 -6.06
N ALA A 218 -15.07 13.08 -6.49
CA ALA A 218 -14.47 14.29 -7.06
C ALA A 218 -13.58 15.00 -6.03
N GLY A 219 -14.07 15.20 -4.80
CA GLY A 219 -13.26 15.76 -3.72
C GLY A 219 -12.02 14.91 -3.38
N VAL A 220 -12.14 13.58 -3.39
CA VAL A 220 -10.98 12.67 -3.21
C VAL A 220 -9.93 12.86 -4.31
N LYS A 221 -10.32 13.07 -5.57
CA LYS A 221 -9.38 13.38 -6.66
C LYS A 221 -8.67 14.71 -6.43
N ASP A 222 -9.38 15.72 -5.92
CA ASP A 222 -8.74 17.00 -5.59
C ASP A 222 -7.70 16.83 -4.48
N LEU A 223 -7.97 15.99 -3.48
CA LEU A 223 -7.00 15.64 -2.43
C LEU A 223 -5.79 14.85 -2.96
N GLU A 224 -5.99 13.98 -3.95
CA GLU A 224 -4.89 13.31 -4.64
C GLU A 224 -3.97 14.34 -5.32
N VAL A 225 -4.53 15.33 -6.01
CA VAL A 225 -3.76 16.42 -6.63
C VAL A 225 -3.03 17.27 -5.60
N MET A 226 -3.70 17.64 -4.50
CA MET A 226 -3.06 18.36 -3.39
C MET A 226 -1.88 17.58 -2.82
N THR A 227 -2.04 16.26 -2.65
CA THR A 227 -0.98 15.37 -2.16
C THR A 227 0.18 15.26 -3.15
N GLN A 228 -0.09 15.16 -4.45
CA GLN A 228 0.95 15.17 -5.48
C GLN A 228 1.77 16.47 -5.47
N ASN A 229 1.11 17.62 -5.28
CA ASN A 229 1.76 18.92 -5.18
C ASN A 229 2.61 19.02 -3.92
N LEU A 230 2.07 18.58 -2.77
CA LEU A 230 2.81 18.51 -1.52
C LEU A 230 4.05 17.60 -1.65
N MET A 231 3.90 16.40 -2.20
CA MET A 231 5.02 15.50 -2.44
C MET A 231 6.04 16.13 -3.40
N THR A 232 5.60 16.85 -4.44
CA THR A 232 6.54 17.54 -5.34
C THR A 232 7.34 18.61 -4.60
N SER A 233 6.68 19.43 -3.77
CA SER A 233 7.34 20.45 -2.95
C SER A 233 8.26 19.84 -1.88
N ALA A 234 7.86 18.72 -1.29
CA ALA A 234 8.70 17.93 -0.39
C ALA A 234 10.04 17.55 -1.03
N PHE A 235 9.98 17.14 -2.30
CA PHE A 235 11.18 16.72 -3.02
C PHE A 235 12.09 17.87 -3.45
N GLU A 236 11.61 19.12 -3.44
CA GLU A 236 12.46 20.30 -3.70
C GLU A 236 13.49 20.53 -2.58
N THR A 237 13.24 20.03 -1.36
CA THR A 237 14.18 20.12 -0.24
C THR A 237 15.23 19.02 -0.21
N VAL A 238 15.06 17.98 -1.03
CA VAL A 238 15.92 16.79 -1.04
C VAL A 238 17.23 17.10 -1.75
N LYS A 239 18.36 16.88 -1.05
CA LYS A 239 19.71 17.07 -1.58
C LYS A 239 20.57 15.81 -1.55
N ASP A 240 20.16 14.82 -0.79
CA ASP A 240 20.85 13.55 -0.62
C ASP A 240 19.84 12.39 -0.69
N VAL A 241 20.37 11.17 -0.83
CA VAL A 241 19.57 9.95 -1.03
C VAL A 241 18.77 9.65 0.23
N GLU A 242 19.36 9.79 1.41
CA GLU A 242 18.72 9.45 2.68
C GLU A 242 17.49 10.33 2.97
N HIS A 243 17.59 11.64 2.74
CA HIS A 243 16.45 12.54 2.81
C HIS A 243 15.38 12.14 1.77
N GLY A 244 15.79 11.84 0.53
CA GLY A 244 14.88 11.38 -0.51
C GLY A 244 14.08 10.16 -0.07
N VAL A 245 14.76 9.13 0.45
CA VAL A 245 14.14 7.90 0.98
C VAL A 245 13.19 8.20 2.15
N GLN A 246 13.57 9.10 3.07
CA GLN A 246 12.69 9.50 4.19
C GLN A 246 11.39 10.14 3.71
N ILE A 247 11.46 11.03 2.71
CA ILE A 247 10.26 11.65 2.15
C ILE A 247 9.40 10.60 1.44
N GLN A 248 10.00 9.65 0.73
CA GLN A 248 9.24 8.54 0.13
C GLN A 248 8.54 7.69 1.19
N ASP A 249 9.21 7.36 2.29
CA ASP A 249 8.64 6.56 3.38
C ASP A 249 7.35 7.20 3.94
N ILE A 250 7.30 8.53 4.02
CA ILE A 250 6.11 9.28 4.44
C ILE A 250 4.94 9.06 3.48
N PHE A 251 5.18 9.13 2.17
CA PHE A 251 4.12 9.03 1.15
C PHE A 251 3.84 7.60 0.68
N GLN A 252 4.61 6.59 1.13
CA GLN A 252 4.51 5.22 0.62
C GLN A 252 3.09 4.63 0.73
N HIS A 253 2.39 4.93 1.83
CA HIS A 253 1.06 4.39 2.10
C HIS A 253 0.00 4.94 1.14
N LEU A 254 0.29 6.06 0.46
CA LEU A 254 -0.57 6.68 -0.55
C LEU A 254 -0.27 6.19 -1.98
N SER A 255 0.80 5.40 -2.16
CA SER A 255 1.20 4.85 -3.47
C SER A 255 0.24 3.78 -4.00
N SER A 256 -0.73 3.35 -3.20
CA SER A 256 -1.86 2.50 -3.64
C SER A 256 -2.78 3.24 -4.63
N ARG A 257 -2.79 4.57 -4.62
CA ARG A 257 -3.58 5.43 -5.52
C ARG A 257 -2.77 5.76 -6.76
N GLU A 258 -3.26 5.33 -7.92
CA GLU A 258 -2.57 5.47 -9.22
C GLU A 258 -2.10 6.90 -9.55
N ALA A 259 -2.88 7.94 -9.19
CA ALA A 259 -2.47 9.32 -9.38
C ALA A 259 -1.19 9.65 -8.58
N ILE A 260 -1.19 9.35 -7.28
CA ILE A 260 -0.08 9.62 -6.37
C ILE A 260 1.12 8.73 -6.73
N LYS A 261 0.86 7.46 -7.08
CA LYS A 261 1.88 6.49 -7.51
C LYS A 261 2.73 6.99 -8.67
N ARG A 262 2.14 7.59 -9.69
CA ARG A 262 2.90 8.15 -10.83
C ARG A 262 3.92 9.20 -10.38
N THR A 263 3.52 10.07 -9.46
CA THR A 263 4.42 11.09 -8.91
C THR A 263 5.47 10.42 -8.01
N PHE A 264 5.06 9.43 -7.20
CA PHE A 264 5.96 8.66 -6.34
C PHE A 264 7.06 7.95 -7.15
N ASP A 265 6.69 7.26 -8.23
CA ASP A 265 7.61 6.57 -9.13
C ASP A 265 8.57 7.54 -9.82
N LYS A 266 8.08 8.70 -10.28
CA LYS A 266 8.92 9.77 -10.81
C LYS A 266 9.94 10.24 -9.77
N LYS A 267 9.52 10.40 -8.51
CA LYS A 267 10.41 10.78 -7.41
C LYS A 267 11.40 9.69 -7.03
N THR A 268 11.05 8.41 -7.20
CA THR A 268 12.02 7.31 -7.08
C THR A 268 13.16 7.46 -8.08
N VAL A 269 12.85 7.81 -9.35
CA VAL A 269 13.89 8.09 -10.35
C VAL A 269 14.79 9.25 -9.91
N ASP A 270 14.21 10.32 -9.37
CA ASP A 270 14.97 11.46 -8.84
C ASP A 270 15.96 11.04 -7.73
N VAL A 271 15.56 10.14 -6.82
CA VAL A 271 16.43 9.59 -5.76
C VAL A 271 17.59 8.79 -6.35
N PHE A 272 17.33 7.92 -7.34
CA PHE A 272 18.41 7.17 -8.01
C PHE A 272 19.34 8.08 -8.82
N MET A 273 18.85 9.19 -9.38
CA MET A 273 19.71 10.20 -10.01
C MET A 273 20.66 10.86 -9.00
N LEU A 274 20.21 11.14 -7.78
CA LEU A 274 21.08 11.63 -6.70
C LEU A 274 22.15 10.58 -6.33
N PHE A 275 21.76 9.31 -6.25
CA PHE A 275 22.70 8.23 -5.97
C PHE A 275 23.77 8.10 -7.07
N ASN A 276 23.36 8.10 -8.34
CA ASN A 276 24.28 8.07 -9.48
C ASN A 276 25.22 9.27 -9.54
N ARG A 277 24.73 10.46 -9.16
CA ARG A 277 25.57 11.64 -9.02
C ARG A 277 26.64 11.44 -7.96
N GLU A 278 26.29 10.88 -6.80
CA GLU A 278 27.27 10.56 -5.74
C GLU A 278 28.31 9.53 -6.20
N LEU A 279 27.88 8.47 -6.89
CA LEU A 279 28.80 7.48 -7.49
C LEU A 279 29.76 8.14 -8.49
N SER A 280 29.25 9.01 -9.36
CA SER A 280 30.05 9.73 -10.35
C SER A 280 31.07 10.67 -9.71
N LEU A 281 30.66 11.42 -8.67
CA LEU A 281 31.55 12.30 -7.92
C LEU A 281 32.68 11.51 -7.26
N VAL A 282 32.35 10.38 -6.63
CA VAL A 282 33.34 9.52 -5.98
C VAL A 282 34.27 8.87 -6.99
N ASN A 283 33.77 8.41 -8.14
CA ASN A 283 34.58 7.87 -9.23
C ASN A 283 35.53 8.93 -9.82
N LYS A 284 35.08 10.19 -9.91
CA LYS A 284 35.91 11.31 -10.33
C LYS A 284 37.02 11.62 -9.33
N GLU A 285 36.71 11.57 -8.04
CA GLU A 285 37.74 11.70 -6.98
C GLU A 285 38.74 10.55 -7.03
N LEU A 286 38.26 9.32 -7.23
CA LEU A 286 39.09 8.12 -7.33
C LEU A 286 40.08 8.19 -8.49
N SER A 287 39.67 8.80 -9.61
CA SER A 287 40.51 8.98 -10.81
C SER A 287 41.61 10.04 -10.68
N LYS A 288 41.70 10.77 -9.56
CA LYS A 288 42.72 11.81 -9.37
C LYS A 288 44.09 11.19 -9.12
N LYS A 289 45.12 11.66 -9.85
CA LYS A 289 46.51 11.18 -9.71
C LYS A 289 47.14 11.49 -8.36
N ALA A 290 46.72 12.57 -7.69
CA ALA A 290 47.22 13.00 -6.39
C ALA A 290 46.03 13.26 -5.46
N PRO A 291 45.63 12.28 -4.62
CA PRO A 291 44.60 12.51 -3.62
C PRO A 291 45.11 13.49 -2.57
N PHE A 292 44.23 14.34 -2.05
CA PHE A 292 44.58 15.19 -0.92
C PHE A 292 44.74 14.31 0.33
N LEU A 293 45.96 14.20 0.82
CA LEU A 293 46.28 13.54 2.09
C LEU A 293 46.50 14.61 3.16
N THR A 294 46.04 14.35 4.39
CA THR A 294 46.31 15.28 5.49
C THR A 294 47.82 15.36 5.75
N PRO A 295 48.40 16.55 6.02
CA PRO A 295 49.85 16.74 6.07
C PRO A 295 50.61 15.85 7.06
N TYR A 296 49.92 15.34 8.08
CA TYR A 296 50.49 14.49 9.14
C TYR A 296 50.30 12.99 8.89
N MET A 297 49.70 12.57 7.77
CA MET A 297 49.53 11.16 7.43
C MET A 297 50.63 10.67 6.49
N CYS A 298 51.24 9.52 6.83
CA CYS A 298 52.18 8.84 5.92
C CYS A 298 51.47 8.42 4.64
N HIS A 299 52.15 8.50 3.49
CA HIS A 299 51.59 8.28 2.15
C HIS A 299 50.64 7.07 2.05
N TYR A 300 51.12 5.86 2.36
CA TYR A 300 50.32 4.63 2.25
C TYR A 300 49.14 4.58 3.22
N SER A 301 49.34 5.01 4.48
CA SER A 301 48.27 5.07 5.48
C SER A 301 47.21 6.12 5.15
N GLY A 302 47.63 7.26 4.61
CA GLY A 302 46.76 8.33 4.15
C GLY A 302 45.94 7.91 2.95
N MET A 303 46.55 7.23 1.97
CA MET A 303 45.83 6.67 0.82
C MET A 303 44.77 5.66 1.26
N ALA A 304 45.09 4.73 2.15
CA ALA A 304 44.12 3.78 2.69
C ALA A 304 42.98 4.48 3.46
N HIS A 305 43.31 5.51 4.24
CA HIS A 305 42.31 6.30 4.96
C HIS A 305 41.36 7.04 4.00
N TRP A 306 41.91 7.69 2.97
CA TRP A 306 41.16 8.38 1.93
C TRP A 306 40.24 7.42 1.17
N MET A 307 40.74 6.25 0.78
CA MET A 307 39.95 5.21 0.11
C MET A 307 38.76 4.75 0.97
N ARG A 308 39.00 4.48 2.26
CA ARG A 308 37.93 4.10 3.19
C ARG A 308 36.90 5.22 3.39
N ALA A 309 37.32 6.48 3.34
CA ALA A 309 36.39 7.62 3.40
C ALA A 309 35.50 7.67 2.16
N LEU A 310 36.06 7.51 0.96
CA LEU A 310 35.28 7.42 -0.29
C LEU A 310 34.33 6.22 -0.29
N ARG A 311 34.79 5.06 0.19
CA ARG A 311 33.96 3.86 0.32
C ARG A 311 32.77 4.09 1.25
N ARG A 312 33.01 4.66 2.44
CA ARG A 312 31.93 4.99 3.38
C ARG A 312 30.91 5.96 2.78
N ARG A 313 31.36 6.91 1.95
CA ARG A 313 30.49 7.89 1.29
C ARG A 313 29.50 7.24 0.32
N VAL A 314 29.89 6.19 -0.42
CA VAL A 314 28.99 5.46 -1.33
C VAL A 314 28.19 4.35 -0.64
N ASP A 315 28.78 3.71 0.38
CA ASP A 315 28.11 2.66 1.16
C ASP A 315 26.89 3.20 1.93
N ARG A 316 26.96 4.45 2.39
CA ARG A 316 25.90 5.08 3.20
C ARG A 316 24.56 5.20 2.43
N PRO A 317 24.49 5.84 1.26
CA PRO A 317 23.25 5.89 0.47
C PRO A 317 22.84 4.50 -0.04
N MET A 318 23.79 3.62 -0.40
CA MET A 318 23.50 2.24 -0.77
C MET A 318 22.75 1.49 0.34
N LYS A 319 23.27 1.53 1.57
CA LYS A 319 22.63 0.88 2.73
C LYS A 319 21.24 1.46 3.02
N CYS A 320 21.02 2.74 2.76
CA CYS A 320 19.71 3.37 2.90
C CYS A 320 18.72 2.80 1.87
N LEU A 321 19.12 2.75 0.59
CA LEU A 321 18.30 2.19 -0.49
C LEU A 321 18.00 0.70 -0.30
N THR A 322 18.97 -0.11 0.16
CA THR A 322 18.74 -1.54 0.41
C THR A 322 17.72 -1.81 1.52
N LYS A 323 17.63 -0.91 2.51
CA LYS A 323 16.65 -1.02 3.61
C LYS A 323 15.26 -0.51 3.23
N ALA A 324 15.14 0.25 2.14
CA ALA A 324 13.90 0.85 1.71
C ALA A 324 13.07 -0.12 0.85
N HIS A 325 12.53 -1.17 1.47
CA HIS A 325 11.78 -2.24 0.79
C HIS A 325 10.51 -1.77 0.06
N PHE A 326 10.00 -0.59 0.40
CA PHE A 326 8.83 0.01 -0.22
C PHE A 326 9.14 0.70 -1.57
N ILE A 327 10.42 0.94 -1.88
CA ILE A 327 10.82 1.56 -3.13
C ILE A 327 10.69 0.54 -4.26
N PRO A 328 10.00 0.86 -5.36
CA PRO A 328 9.82 -0.07 -6.46
C PRO A 328 11.16 -0.39 -7.15
N HIS A 329 11.31 -1.63 -7.59
CA HIS A 329 12.40 -2.03 -8.46
C HIS A 329 12.22 -1.36 -9.83
N ILE A 330 13.21 -0.57 -10.22
CA ILE A 330 13.25 0.13 -11.51
C ILE A 330 14.57 -0.15 -12.22
N GLY A 331 14.56 -0.18 -13.55
CA GLY A 331 15.75 -0.51 -14.35
C GLY A 331 16.93 0.43 -14.09
N THR A 332 16.69 1.73 -13.94
CA THR A 332 17.73 2.70 -13.55
C THR A 332 18.33 2.39 -12.18
N GLY A 333 17.55 1.80 -11.26
CA GLY A 333 18.02 1.33 -9.97
C GLY A 333 18.99 0.17 -10.11
N GLU A 334 18.65 -0.83 -10.93
CA GLU A 334 19.54 -1.97 -11.23
C GLU A 334 20.88 -1.52 -11.83
N GLU A 335 20.86 -0.61 -12.80
CA GLU A 335 22.06 -0.01 -13.38
C GLU A 335 22.91 0.74 -12.33
N SER A 336 22.25 1.46 -11.43
CA SER A 336 22.91 2.18 -10.33
C SER A 336 23.58 1.20 -9.35
N PHE A 337 22.91 0.08 -9.02
CA PHE A 337 23.46 -0.98 -8.18
C PHE A 337 24.68 -1.65 -8.81
N GLN A 338 24.64 -1.94 -10.12
CA GLN A 338 25.78 -2.48 -10.86
C GLN A 338 26.95 -1.50 -10.89
N THR A 339 26.69 -0.22 -11.16
CA THR A 339 27.72 0.83 -11.16
C THR A 339 28.40 0.95 -9.80
N TYR A 340 27.61 0.90 -8.73
CA TYR A 340 28.14 0.86 -7.36
C TYR A 340 29.03 -0.36 -7.14
N GLN A 341 28.62 -1.56 -7.55
CA GLN A 341 29.40 -2.79 -7.37
C GLN A 341 30.75 -2.71 -8.09
N LEU A 342 30.78 -2.21 -9.33
CA LEU A 342 32.01 -2.02 -10.09
C LEU A 342 32.95 -1.01 -9.41
N LEU A 343 32.40 0.12 -8.94
CA LEU A 343 33.18 1.14 -8.23
C LEU A 343 33.78 0.58 -6.93
N VAL A 344 32.98 -0.18 -6.18
CA VAL A 344 33.39 -0.88 -4.96
C VAL A 344 34.53 -1.87 -5.21
N GLN A 345 34.43 -2.68 -6.27
CA GLN A 345 35.48 -3.63 -6.65
C GLN A 345 36.78 -2.91 -7.01
N ALA A 346 36.71 -1.83 -7.79
CA ALA A 346 37.87 -1.01 -8.13
C ALA A 346 38.54 -0.41 -6.88
N MET A 347 37.76 0.04 -5.89
CA MET A 347 38.29 0.53 -4.62
C MET A 347 39.03 -0.56 -3.84
N ASP A 348 38.46 -1.76 -3.77
CA ASP A 348 39.06 -2.90 -3.06
C ASP A 348 40.38 -3.34 -3.71
N GLU A 349 40.47 -3.30 -5.04
CA GLU A 349 41.70 -3.58 -5.79
C GLU A 349 42.79 -2.54 -5.53
N ILE A 350 42.43 -1.25 -5.53
CA ILE A 350 43.37 -0.17 -5.21
C ILE A 350 43.89 -0.32 -3.78
N GLU A 351 43.02 -0.59 -2.79
CA GLU A 351 43.43 -0.79 -1.40
C GLU A 351 44.40 -1.97 -1.26
N ARG A 352 44.11 -3.11 -1.92
CA ARG A 352 45.02 -4.27 -1.94
C ARG A 352 46.36 -3.95 -2.58
N LYS A 353 46.36 -3.24 -3.71
CA LYS A 353 47.58 -2.85 -4.43
C LYS A 353 48.44 -1.91 -3.58
N THR A 354 47.85 -0.87 -3.00
CA THR A 354 48.55 0.07 -2.10
C THR A 354 49.15 -0.65 -0.89
N PHE A 355 48.42 -1.60 -0.29
CA PHE A 355 48.94 -2.41 0.81
C PHE A 355 50.11 -3.31 0.39
N HIS A 356 50.03 -3.91 -0.80
CA HIS A 356 51.08 -4.76 -1.34
C HIS A 356 52.35 -3.96 -1.66
N GLU A 357 52.21 -2.81 -2.31
CA GLU A 357 53.32 -1.89 -2.61
C GLU A 357 54.03 -1.42 -1.33
N TRP A 358 53.24 -1.05 -0.30
CA TRP A 358 53.80 -0.72 1.02
C TRP A 358 54.58 -1.89 1.60
N THR A 359 54.00 -3.10 1.60
CA THR A 359 54.64 -4.30 2.17
C THR A 359 55.94 -4.67 1.45
N GLN A 360 56.00 -4.50 0.13
CA GLN A 360 57.21 -4.74 -0.65
C GLN A 360 58.28 -3.65 -0.45
N GLY A 361 57.86 -2.40 -0.26
CA GLY A 361 58.75 -1.26 -0.03
C GLY A 361 59.32 -1.17 1.39
N LEU A 362 58.80 -1.97 2.32
CA LEU A 362 59.31 -2.03 3.69
C LEU A 362 60.69 -2.70 3.72
N ASP A 363 61.66 -1.99 4.30
CA ASP A 363 62.97 -2.56 4.61
C ASP A 363 62.79 -3.72 5.60
N LYS A 364 63.24 -4.92 5.20
CA LYS A 364 63.15 -6.15 6.01
C LYS A 364 63.97 -6.05 7.30
N ASP A 365 64.96 -5.17 7.32
CA ASP A 365 65.81 -4.87 8.47
C ASP A 365 65.48 -3.50 9.10
N SER A 366 64.30 -2.94 8.84
CA SER A 366 63.85 -1.64 9.40
C SER A 366 64.02 -1.50 10.91
N LEU A 367 63.91 -2.60 11.67
CA LEU A 367 64.16 -2.60 13.12
C LEU A 367 65.63 -2.39 13.49
N LYS A 368 66.58 -2.88 12.67
CA LYS A 368 68.02 -2.65 12.89
C LYS A 368 68.39 -1.17 12.71
N ARG A 369 67.60 -0.40 11.95
CA ARG A 369 67.81 1.04 11.81
C ARG A 369 67.59 1.80 13.12
N LEU A 370 66.84 1.23 14.07
CA LEU A 370 66.66 1.82 15.41
C LEU A 370 67.94 1.77 16.26
N ASP A 371 68.89 0.89 15.91
CA ASP A 371 70.20 0.80 16.58
C ASP A 371 71.22 1.81 16.04
N THR A 372 70.84 2.60 15.02
CA THR A 372 71.71 3.62 14.41
C THR A 372 71.69 4.90 15.26
N PRO A 373 72.85 5.55 15.52
CA PRO A 373 72.89 6.79 16.28
C PRO A 373 72.13 7.92 15.56
N LEU A 374 71.32 8.66 16.33
CA LEU A 374 70.47 9.76 15.86
C LEU A 374 71.26 11.01 15.44
N LEU A 375 72.51 11.13 15.85
CA LEU A 375 73.39 12.26 15.55
C LEU A 375 74.67 11.73 14.89
N ILE A 376 75.05 12.36 13.79
CA ILE A 376 76.29 12.08 13.06
C ILE A 376 77.11 13.36 12.94
N THR A 377 78.43 13.25 12.83
CA THR A 377 79.29 14.42 12.59
C THR A 377 78.97 15.03 11.23
N SER A 378 78.70 16.33 11.18
CA SER A 378 78.31 17.02 9.97
C SER A 378 79.42 16.97 8.92
N ALA A 379 79.05 16.51 7.72
CA ALA A 379 79.96 16.49 6.58
C ALA A 379 80.14 17.89 5.95
N GLU A 380 79.15 18.78 6.12
CA GLU A 380 79.15 20.13 5.57
C GLU A 380 79.81 21.15 6.52
N MET A 381 79.70 20.95 7.84
CA MET A 381 80.21 21.87 8.87
C MET A 381 81.14 21.14 9.86
N PRO A 382 82.48 21.20 9.67
CA PRO A 382 83.44 20.52 10.54
C PRO A 382 83.27 20.91 12.01
N GLY A 383 83.02 19.93 12.88
CA GLY A 383 82.81 20.12 14.32
C GLY A 383 81.35 20.27 14.77
N MET A 384 80.39 20.27 13.85
CA MET A 384 78.95 20.24 14.16
C MET A 384 78.36 18.83 14.04
N LEU A 385 77.16 18.63 14.60
CA LEU A 385 76.40 17.37 14.51
C LEU A 385 75.15 17.58 13.65
N ASP A 386 74.90 16.66 12.73
CA ASP A 386 73.68 16.59 11.91
C ASP A 386 72.74 15.51 12.45
N ILE A 387 71.45 15.69 12.17
CA ILE A 387 70.41 14.74 12.55
C ILE A 387 70.35 13.62 11.51
N ASN A 388 70.54 12.38 11.97
CA ASN A 388 70.55 11.17 11.16
C ASN A 388 69.15 10.52 11.10
N PHE A 389 68.16 11.28 10.62
CA PHE A 389 66.83 10.73 10.31
C PHE A 389 66.73 10.43 8.82
N ASP A 390 66.25 9.23 8.49
CA ASP A 390 65.80 8.90 7.14
C ASP A 390 64.65 9.86 6.74
N LYS A 391 64.69 10.37 5.51
CA LYS A 391 63.64 11.25 4.96
C LYS A 391 62.42 10.48 4.50
#